data_AF-A0A2G6QSH0-F1
#
_entry.id   AF-A0A2G6QSH0-F1
#
_cell.length_a   1.000
_cell.length_b   1.000
_cell.length_c   1.000
_cell.angle_alpha   90.00
_cell.angle_beta   90.00
_cell.angle_gamma   90.00
#
_symmetry.space_group_name_H-M   'P 1'
#
loop_
_entity.id
_entity.type
_entity.pdbx_description
1 polymer ?
#
loop_
_entity_poly.entity_id
_entity_poly.type
_entity_poly.pdbx_seq_one_letter_code
_entity_poly.pdbx_strand_id
1 'polypeptide(L)'
;MWLIDGVVQHYPWGSKHFIPTLLELTPDGDPWAEYWLGTHPLGVSQLVEESQSLARLLVNHPSYLGKQSLTEFGPRLPFLMKVLALEKPLSLQAHPNRAQAEAGFTAEQNAGIAYHAPERVFKDPYSKPELVVALTTFEALCGFRDPKISAELFAELPVHESLDSIIGPLTERSGPAALAEVFLDVLSVGEDRRHLVDEVVAAAVNLMDAEGELGEFARTAVELDEHFPSDPGILAAMLANRVRLEPGQAIYTPAGSMHAYLRGSAIEAQANSDNVLRGALTKKHVDVDGLISVVNFEPTTKQILEPNGSDGLY
;
A
#
# COMPACT_ATOMS: atom_id res chain seq x y z
N MET A 1 33.08 0.61 7.16
CA MET A 1 31.65 0.92 7.34
C MET A 1 31.48 2.33 6.83
N TRP A 2 30.54 2.57 5.91
CA TRP A 2 30.27 3.89 5.36
C TRP A 2 28.98 4.42 5.96
N LEU A 3 28.98 5.69 6.38
CA LEU A 3 27.74 6.39 6.70
C LEU A 3 27.06 6.81 5.38
N ILE A 4 25.76 6.59 5.28
CA ILE A 4 24.97 6.98 4.11
C ILE A 4 23.89 7.97 4.51
N ASP A 5 23.69 8.98 3.66
CA ASP A 5 22.55 9.88 3.71
C ASP A 5 21.51 9.45 2.68
N GLY A 6 20.28 9.32 3.13
CA GLY A 6 19.12 9.03 2.32
C GLY A 6 18.55 10.27 1.63
N VAL A 7 17.45 10.06 0.91
CA VAL A 7 16.73 11.14 0.22
C VAL A 7 15.32 11.24 0.79
N VAL A 8 14.92 12.45 1.19
CA VAL A 8 13.58 12.73 1.68
C VAL A 8 12.63 12.93 0.50
N GLN A 9 11.44 12.33 0.58
CA GLN A 9 10.33 12.59 -0.31
C GLN A 9 9.27 13.40 0.44
N HIS A 10 8.99 14.62 -0.06
CA HIS A 10 8.09 15.56 0.59
C HIS A 10 6.63 15.45 0.10
N TYR A 11 6.05 14.25 0.16
CA TYR A 11 4.68 14.06 -0.29
C TYR A 11 3.65 14.67 0.69
N PRO A 12 2.52 15.26 0.20
CA PRO A 12 1.56 15.98 1.05
C PRO A 12 0.82 15.17 2.13
N TRP A 13 0.99 13.85 2.14
CA TRP A 13 0.45 12.94 3.14
C TRP A 13 1.41 12.69 4.31
N GLY A 14 2.65 13.17 4.21
CA GLY A 14 3.71 12.90 5.18
C GLY A 14 3.59 13.68 6.48
N SER A 15 4.16 13.11 7.55
CA SER A 15 4.33 13.81 8.82
C SER A 15 5.34 14.94 8.72
N LYS A 16 5.07 16.04 9.40
CA LYS A 16 5.99 17.18 9.47
C LYS A 16 7.07 17.03 10.53
N HIS A 17 6.96 16.02 11.39
CA HIS A 17 7.75 15.94 12.62
C HIS A 17 8.52 14.64 12.78
N PHE A 18 7.94 13.50 12.36
CA PHE A 18 8.52 12.19 12.69
C PHE A 18 9.93 11.99 12.11
N ILE A 19 10.09 12.08 10.79
CA ILE A 19 11.39 11.84 10.13
C ILE A 19 12.44 12.90 10.53
N PRO A 20 12.14 14.22 10.56
CA PRO A 20 13.11 15.20 11.07
C PRO A 20 13.59 14.85 12.48
N THR A 21 12.68 14.50 13.39
CA THR A 21 13.02 14.15 14.78
C THR A 21 13.85 12.88 14.84
N LEU A 22 13.51 11.85 14.05
CA LEU A 22 14.26 10.61 13.94
C LEU A 22 15.71 10.84 13.47
N LEU A 23 15.91 11.81 12.57
CA LEU A 23 17.23 12.19 12.05
C LEU A 23 17.93 13.25 12.91
N GLU A 24 17.40 13.57 14.10
CA GLU A 24 17.91 14.61 15.00
C GLU A 24 17.98 16.01 14.36
N LEU A 25 17.09 16.28 13.42
CA LEU A 25 16.93 17.56 12.74
C LEU A 25 15.77 18.36 13.36
N THR A 26 15.84 19.69 13.22
CA THR A 26 14.70 20.55 13.57
C THR A 26 13.66 20.48 12.45
N PRO A 27 12.37 20.19 12.74
CA PRO A 27 11.31 20.24 11.75
C PRO A 27 11.25 21.60 11.03
N ASP A 28 11.24 21.57 9.70
CA ASP A 28 11.18 22.74 8.82
C ASP A 28 9.74 23.20 8.53
N GLY A 29 8.75 22.39 8.89
CA GLY A 29 7.32 22.64 8.68
C GLY A 29 6.76 22.07 7.38
N ASP A 30 7.63 21.50 6.53
CA ASP A 30 7.24 20.75 5.34
C ASP A 30 6.88 19.30 5.70
N PRO A 31 6.06 18.61 4.89
CA PRO A 31 5.79 17.19 5.10
C PRO A 31 7.01 16.36 4.70
N TRP A 32 7.39 15.40 5.55
CA TRP A 32 8.43 14.40 5.31
C TRP A 32 7.74 13.03 5.27
N ALA A 33 7.41 12.58 4.07
CA ALA A 33 6.59 11.39 3.86
C ALA A 33 7.40 10.11 3.88
N GLU A 34 8.52 10.11 3.16
CA GLU A 34 9.42 8.96 3.05
C GLU A 34 10.87 9.42 3.18
N TYR A 35 11.72 8.60 3.78
CA TYR A 35 13.18 8.77 3.76
C TYR A 35 13.82 7.53 3.14
N TRP A 36 14.42 7.68 1.96
CA TRP A 36 14.86 6.58 1.12
C TRP A 36 16.34 6.25 1.32
N LEU A 37 16.60 4.99 1.60
CA LEU A 37 17.93 4.42 1.79
C LEU A 37 18.17 3.32 0.75
N GLY A 38 18.99 3.62 -0.25
CA GLY A 38 19.31 2.68 -1.31
C GLY A 38 19.83 3.35 -2.59
N THR A 39 19.63 2.66 -3.71
CA THR A 39 20.14 3.08 -5.03
C THR A 39 19.04 3.41 -6.02
N HIS A 40 17.83 3.74 -5.55
CA HIS A 40 16.71 4.02 -6.44
C HIS A 40 16.98 5.31 -7.24
N PRO A 41 16.78 5.33 -8.59
CA PRO A 41 17.11 6.51 -9.41
C PRO A 41 16.43 7.82 -8.97
N LEU A 42 15.23 7.74 -8.40
CA LEU A 42 14.48 8.90 -7.88
C LEU A 42 14.92 9.37 -6.48
N GLY A 43 15.82 8.64 -5.82
CA GLY A 43 16.29 8.93 -4.47
C GLY A 43 17.54 8.12 -4.16
N VAL A 44 18.66 8.49 -4.79
CA VAL A 44 19.92 7.76 -4.65
C VAL A 44 20.67 8.25 -3.41
N SER A 45 20.90 7.35 -2.44
CA SER A 45 21.67 7.67 -1.23
C SER A 45 23.11 8.07 -1.54
N GLN A 46 23.64 9.00 -0.75
CA GLN A 46 25.01 9.49 -0.85
C GLN A 46 25.86 8.94 0.30
N LEU A 47 27.17 8.79 0.09
CA LEU A 47 28.10 8.54 1.18
C LEU A 47 28.43 9.87 1.86
N VAL A 48 28.35 9.95 3.19
CA VAL A 48 28.50 11.24 3.90
C VAL A 48 29.91 11.82 3.78
N GLU A 49 30.92 10.96 3.89
CA GLU A 49 32.33 11.37 3.92
C GLU A 49 33.00 11.34 2.52
N GLU A 50 32.29 10.86 1.50
CA GLU A 50 32.83 10.70 0.16
C GLU A 50 31.94 11.42 -0.86
N SER A 51 32.53 12.10 -1.85
CA SER A 51 31.76 12.74 -2.93
C SER A 51 31.27 11.75 -3.99
N GLN A 52 30.66 10.63 -3.57
CA GLN A 52 30.04 9.65 -4.46
C GLN A 52 28.74 9.07 -3.89
N SER A 53 27.88 8.62 -4.79
CA SER A 53 26.64 7.93 -4.44
C SER A 53 26.86 6.46 -4.11
N LEU A 54 25.96 5.89 -3.32
CA LEU A 54 25.93 4.45 -3.05
C LEU A 54 25.80 3.65 -4.37
N ALA A 55 25.00 4.13 -5.31
CA ALA A 55 24.87 3.50 -6.63
C ALA A 55 26.21 3.42 -7.37
N ARG A 56 27.00 4.52 -7.35
CA ARG A 56 28.32 4.55 -7.99
C ARG A 56 29.32 3.62 -7.31
N LEU A 57 29.31 3.57 -5.98
CA LEU A 57 30.13 2.63 -5.22
C LEU A 57 29.86 1.18 -5.64
N LEU A 58 28.58 0.79 -5.71
CA LEU A 58 28.18 -0.59 -6.05
C LEU A 58 28.45 -0.94 -7.53
N VAL A 59 28.42 0.02 -8.45
CA VAL A 59 28.86 -0.19 -9.84
C VAL A 59 30.37 -0.47 -9.91
N ASN A 60 31.18 0.25 -9.15
CA ASN A 60 32.64 0.08 -9.13
C ASN A 60 33.07 -1.16 -8.33
N HIS A 61 32.29 -1.55 -7.33
CA HIS A 61 32.56 -2.67 -6.43
C HIS A 61 31.35 -3.60 -6.31
N PRO A 62 30.93 -4.28 -7.41
CA PRO A 62 29.74 -5.13 -7.41
C PRO A 62 29.83 -6.29 -6.41
N SER A 63 31.04 -6.71 -6.04
CA SER A 63 31.27 -7.74 -5.02
C SER A 63 30.67 -7.41 -3.66
N TYR A 64 30.41 -6.13 -3.34
CA TYR A 64 29.75 -5.71 -2.10
C TYR A 64 28.30 -6.17 -2.01
N LEU A 65 27.64 -6.45 -3.13
CA LEU A 65 26.30 -7.05 -3.16
C LEU A 65 26.31 -8.53 -2.73
N GLY A 66 27.48 -9.17 -2.75
CA GLY A 66 27.62 -10.59 -2.52
C GLY A 66 27.23 -11.44 -3.73
N LYS A 67 27.79 -12.66 -3.79
CA LYS A 67 27.67 -13.56 -4.94
C LYS A 67 26.21 -13.91 -5.27
N GLN A 68 25.40 -14.20 -4.26
CA GLN A 68 24.00 -14.61 -4.44
C GLN A 68 23.17 -13.48 -5.06
N SER A 69 23.26 -12.26 -4.51
CA SER A 69 22.53 -11.11 -5.06
C SER A 69 22.96 -10.80 -6.49
N LEU A 70 24.26 -10.91 -6.81
CA LEU A 70 24.75 -10.70 -8.18
C LEU A 70 24.22 -11.76 -9.16
N THR A 71 24.13 -13.02 -8.74
CA THR A 71 23.58 -14.09 -9.58
C THR A 71 22.09 -13.89 -9.86
N GLU A 72 21.32 -13.51 -8.83
CA GLU A 72 19.86 -13.40 -8.95
C GLU A 72 19.40 -12.08 -9.58
N PHE A 73 19.99 -10.96 -9.15
CA PHE A 73 19.50 -9.61 -9.48
C PHE A 73 20.46 -8.81 -10.35
N GLY A 74 21.67 -9.32 -10.61
CA GLY A 74 22.71 -8.58 -11.32
C GLY A 74 23.39 -7.51 -10.45
N PRO A 75 24.13 -6.56 -11.06
CA PRO A 75 24.90 -5.54 -10.35
C PRO A 75 24.01 -4.38 -9.85
N ARG A 76 22.96 -4.70 -9.10
CA ARG A 76 22.03 -3.73 -8.50
C ARG A 76 21.73 -4.10 -7.05
N LEU A 77 21.42 -3.10 -6.23
CA LEU A 77 20.79 -3.37 -4.94
C LEU A 77 19.37 -3.89 -5.19
N PRO A 78 18.96 -5.03 -4.62
CA PRO A 78 17.67 -5.64 -4.95
C PRO A 78 16.49 -5.06 -4.14
N PHE A 79 16.77 -4.22 -3.14
CA PHE A 79 15.76 -3.63 -2.26
C PHE A 79 15.93 -2.11 -2.09
N LEU A 80 14.84 -1.45 -1.72
CA LEU A 80 14.79 -0.10 -1.17
C LEU A 80 14.34 -0.21 0.28
N MET A 81 15.09 0.38 1.19
CA MET A 81 14.63 0.63 2.55
C MET A 81 14.06 2.04 2.62
N LYS A 82 12.95 2.21 3.34
CA LYS A 82 12.38 3.51 3.63
C LYS A 82 12.02 3.63 5.11
N VAL A 83 12.09 4.85 5.62
CA VAL A 83 11.25 5.25 6.75
C VAL A 83 10.00 5.89 6.17
N LEU A 84 8.83 5.38 6.52
CA LEU A 84 7.54 5.98 6.19
C LEU A 84 7.01 6.75 7.40
N ALA A 85 6.40 7.92 7.18
CA ALA A 85 5.70 8.67 8.21
C ALA A 85 4.37 9.21 7.68
N LEU A 86 3.28 8.49 7.96
CA LEU A 86 1.96 8.75 7.40
C LEU A 86 1.07 9.52 8.38
N GLU A 87 0.55 10.66 7.91
CA GLU A 87 -0.53 11.40 8.57
C GLU A 87 -1.88 11.25 7.85
N LYS A 88 -1.85 10.71 6.62
CA LYS A 88 -3.04 10.51 5.79
C LYS A 88 -2.98 9.13 5.12
N PRO A 89 -4.13 8.50 4.87
CA PRO A 89 -4.18 7.24 4.16
C PRO A 89 -3.66 7.35 2.73
N LEU A 90 -2.98 6.30 2.28
CA LEU A 90 -2.50 6.15 0.91
C LEU A 90 -3.58 5.51 0.03
N SER A 91 -3.33 5.53 -1.28
CA SER A 91 -4.20 4.86 -2.25
C SER A 91 -4.23 3.36 -2.03
N LEU A 92 -5.39 2.75 -2.24
CA LEU A 92 -5.53 1.30 -2.30
C LEU A 92 -4.77 0.78 -3.53
N GLN A 93 -3.90 -0.21 -3.35
CA GLN A 93 -2.97 -0.67 -4.38
C GLN A 93 -2.67 -2.16 -4.32
N ALA A 94 -2.16 -2.71 -5.43
CA ALA A 94 -1.56 -4.04 -5.51
C ALA A 94 -0.31 -4.01 -6.40
N HIS A 95 0.51 -5.04 -6.25
CA HIS A 95 1.76 -5.20 -6.99
C HIS A 95 1.77 -6.50 -7.79
N PRO A 96 2.26 -6.48 -9.04
CA PRO A 96 2.35 -7.69 -9.84
C PRO A 96 3.39 -8.67 -9.27
N ASN A 97 3.16 -9.95 -9.53
CA ASN A 97 4.20 -10.96 -9.37
C ASN A 97 5.25 -10.82 -10.50
N ARG A 98 6.31 -11.62 -10.43
CA ARG A 98 7.45 -11.53 -11.35
C ARG A 98 7.03 -11.72 -12.82
N ALA A 99 6.22 -12.74 -13.09
CA ALA A 99 5.78 -13.07 -14.45
C ALA A 99 4.86 -11.98 -15.02
N GLN A 100 3.94 -11.46 -14.21
CA GLN A 100 3.07 -10.35 -14.58
C GLN A 100 3.89 -9.07 -14.85
N ALA A 101 4.88 -8.76 -14.02
CA ALA A 101 5.75 -7.60 -14.20
C ALA A 101 6.55 -7.67 -15.51
N GLU A 102 7.14 -8.83 -15.81
CA GLU A 102 7.89 -9.05 -17.07
C GLU A 102 7.00 -8.91 -18.30
N ALA A 103 5.81 -9.51 -18.27
CA ALA A 103 4.84 -9.44 -19.35
C ALA A 103 4.32 -8.02 -19.57
N GLY A 104 3.88 -7.35 -18.49
CA GLY A 104 3.36 -5.98 -18.53
C GLY A 104 4.42 -4.98 -18.98
N PHE A 105 5.64 -5.07 -18.43
CA PHE A 105 6.76 -4.22 -18.84
C PHE A 105 7.05 -4.35 -20.32
N THR A 106 7.09 -5.58 -20.85
CA THR A 106 7.33 -5.85 -22.27
C THR A 106 6.20 -5.32 -23.14
N ALA A 107 4.94 -5.50 -22.73
CA ALA A 107 3.78 -5.02 -23.47
C ALA A 107 3.77 -3.48 -23.58
N GLU A 108 3.98 -2.76 -22.47
CA GLU A 108 4.02 -1.30 -22.47
C GLU A 108 5.23 -0.74 -23.24
N GLN A 109 6.39 -1.43 -23.20
CA GLN A 109 7.55 -1.09 -24.03
C GLN A 109 7.24 -1.23 -25.52
N ASN A 110 6.61 -2.32 -25.95
CA ASN A 110 6.25 -2.56 -27.34
C ASN A 110 5.18 -1.58 -27.84
N ALA A 111 4.30 -1.12 -26.95
CA ALA A 111 3.33 -0.07 -27.23
C ALA A 111 3.94 1.35 -27.27
N GLY A 112 5.20 1.51 -26.88
CA GLY A 112 5.90 2.80 -26.87
C GLY A 112 5.42 3.76 -25.78
N ILE A 113 4.81 3.25 -24.71
CA ILE A 113 4.32 4.07 -23.60
C ILE A 113 5.52 4.65 -22.85
N ALA A 114 5.61 5.98 -22.78
CA ALA A 114 6.73 6.67 -22.13
C ALA A 114 6.78 6.36 -20.62
N TYR A 115 7.98 6.30 -20.06
CA TYR A 115 8.20 5.94 -18.65
C TYR A 115 7.43 6.81 -17.63
N HIS A 116 7.23 8.10 -17.95
CA HIS A 116 6.50 9.05 -17.11
C HIS A 116 5.05 9.29 -17.54
N ALA A 117 4.54 8.53 -18.52
CA ALA A 117 3.15 8.65 -18.94
C ALA A 117 2.20 8.25 -17.78
N PRO A 118 1.07 8.95 -17.58
CA PRO A 118 0.11 8.61 -16.51
C PRO A 118 -0.41 7.17 -16.57
N GLU A 119 -0.51 6.61 -17.77
CA GLU A 119 -0.93 5.24 -18.07
C GLU A 119 0.19 4.20 -17.95
N ARG A 120 1.44 4.60 -17.68
CA ARG A 120 2.56 3.67 -17.49
C ARG A 120 2.49 3.04 -16.09
N VAL A 121 2.11 1.77 -16.03
CA VAL A 121 2.01 0.99 -14.79
C VAL A 121 3.28 0.17 -14.56
N PHE A 122 3.72 -0.54 -15.59
CA PHE A 122 4.84 -1.47 -15.51
C PHE A 122 6.14 -0.76 -15.89
N LYS A 123 6.85 -0.23 -14.89
CA LYS A 123 8.07 0.56 -15.05
C LYS A 123 9.34 -0.28 -15.10
N ASP A 124 9.27 -1.52 -14.63
CA ASP A 124 10.38 -2.46 -14.62
C ASP A 124 9.87 -3.92 -14.60
N PRO A 125 10.71 -4.91 -14.92
CA PRO A 125 10.29 -6.33 -14.96
C PRO A 125 10.36 -7.02 -13.58
N TYR A 126 10.32 -6.28 -12.46
CA TYR A 126 10.44 -6.87 -11.12
C TYR A 126 9.10 -6.87 -10.39
N SER A 127 8.85 -7.92 -9.61
CA SER A 127 7.80 -7.92 -8.60
C SER A 127 8.16 -6.98 -7.46
N LYS A 128 7.16 -6.54 -6.72
CA LYS A 128 7.32 -5.63 -5.58
C LYS A 128 6.70 -6.20 -4.29
N PRO A 129 7.31 -7.24 -3.69
CA PRO A 129 6.96 -7.62 -2.33
C PRO A 129 7.37 -6.50 -1.36
N GLU A 130 6.57 -6.29 -0.32
CA GLU A 130 6.81 -5.27 0.69
C GLU A 130 6.73 -5.88 2.09
N LEU A 131 7.59 -5.42 2.99
CA LEU A 131 7.55 -5.70 4.42
C LEU A 131 7.53 -4.37 5.16
N VAL A 132 6.57 -4.20 6.07
CA VAL A 132 6.48 -3.04 6.94
C VAL A 132 6.71 -3.48 8.38
N VAL A 133 7.57 -2.76 9.10
CA VAL A 133 7.84 -2.92 10.54
C VAL A 133 7.48 -1.62 11.26
N ALA A 134 6.52 -1.68 12.16
CA ALA A 134 5.99 -0.52 12.88
C ALA A 134 7.05 0.13 13.78
N LEU A 135 7.22 1.46 13.67
CA LEU A 135 8.01 2.29 14.59
C LEU A 135 7.12 3.00 15.61
N THR A 136 5.89 3.32 15.21
CA THR A 136 4.78 3.75 16.09
C THR A 136 3.64 2.76 15.94
N THR A 137 2.52 2.94 16.65
CA THR A 137 1.27 2.29 16.21
C THR A 137 1.05 2.61 14.72
N PHE A 138 0.86 1.59 13.90
CA PHE A 138 0.74 1.67 12.46
C PHE A 138 -0.53 0.95 12.01
N GLU A 139 -1.33 1.60 11.17
CA GLU A 139 -2.59 1.03 10.71
C GLU A 139 -2.59 0.87 9.20
N ALA A 140 -3.07 -0.28 8.74
CA ALA A 140 -3.12 -0.64 7.34
C ALA A 140 -4.38 -1.42 7.00
N LEU A 141 -4.77 -1.38 5.73
CA LEU A 141 -5.63 -2.35 5.09
C LEU A 141 -4.73 -3.34 4.35
N CYS A 142 -4.90 -4.65 4.53
CA CYS A 142 -4.07 -5.64 3.86
C CYS A 142 -4.80 -6.96 3.62
N GLY A 143 -4.90 -7.34 2.35
CA GLY A 143 -5.60 -8.54 1.89
C GLY A 143 -7.12 -8.45 2.09
N PHE A 144 -7.87 -9.26 1.35
CA PHE A 144 -9.32 -9.30 1.51
C PHE A 144 -9.73 -10.05 2.77
N ARG A 145 -10.77 -9.56 3.43
CA ARG A 145 -11.48 -10.26 4.49
C ARG A 145 -12.41 -11.32 3.90
N ASP A 146 -12.82 -12.28 4.71
CA ASP A 146 -13.85 -13.25 4.30
C ASP A 146 -15.12 -12.51 3.81
N PRO A 147 -15.67 -12.87 2.64
CA PRO A 147 -16.83 -12.20 2.08
C PRO A 147 -18.08 -12.30 2.96
N LYS A 148 -18.25 -13.39 3.74
CA LYS A 148 -19.40 -13.54 4.65
C LYS A 148 -19.30 -12.57 5.82
N ILE A 149 -18.12 -12.46 6.42
CA ILE A 149 -17.88 -11.48 7.50
C ILE A 149 -18.11 -10.07 6.97
N SER A 150 -17.65 -9.79 5.74
CA SER A 150 -17.87 -8.49 5.10
C SER A 150 -19.36 -8.21 4.88
N ALA A 151 -20.13 -9.19 4.41
CA ALA A 151 -21.59 -9.07 4.26
C ALA A 151 -22.30 -8.85 5.60
N GLU A 152 -21.92 -9.57 6.65
CA GLU A 152 -22.47 -9.41 8.00
C GLU A 152 -22.27 -7.98 8.51
N LEU A 153 -21.06 -7.44 8.37
CA LEU A 153 -20.75 -6.07 8.81
C LEU A 153 -21.47 -4.98 7.99
N PHE A 154 -21.65 -5.19 6.68
CA PHE A 154 -22.48 -4.28 5.89
C PHE A 154 -23.96 -4.37 6.26
N ALA A 155 -24.46 -5.56 6.61
CA ALA A 155 -25.85 -5.75 7.04
C ALA A 155 -26.15 -5.08 8.39
N GLU A 156 -25.14 -4.90 9.24
CA GLU A 156 -25.25 -4.15 10.50
C GLU A 156 -25.34 -2.62 10.29
N LEU A 157 -25.04 -2.12 9.08
CA LEU A 157 -25.29 -0.72 8.75
C LEU A 157 -26.79 -0.50 8.45
N PRO A 158 -27.44 0.54 8.97
CA PRO A 158 -28.85 0.87 8.71
C PRO A 158 -29.13 1.40 7.27
N VAL A 159 -28.43 0.86 6.27
CA VAL A 159 -28.51 1.19 4.84
C VAL A 159 -28.42 -0.05 3.93
N HIS A 160 -28.43 -1.26 4.51
CA HIS A 160 -28.17 -2.50 3.76
C HIS A 160 -29.12 -2.72 2.56
N GLU A 161 -30.42 -2.40 2.68
CA GLU A 161 -31.38 -2.55 1.57
C GLU A 161 -31.01 -1.74 0.32
N SER A 162 -30.45 -0.53 0.50
CA SER A 162 -29.95 0.29 -0.62
C SER A 162 -28.69 -0.31 -1.24
N LEU A 163 -27.87 -0.98 -0.43
CA LEU A 163 -26.57 -1.52 -0.82
C LEU A 163 -26.63 -2.88 -1.46
N ASP A 164 -27.71 -3.64 -1.31
CA ASP A 164 -27.85 -5.00 -1.87
C ASP A 164 -27.51 -5.06 -3.37
N SER A 165 -27.75 -3.98 -4.11
CA SER A 165 -27.39 -3.85 -5.52
C SER A 165 -25.88 -3.88 -5.82
N ILE A 166 -25.03 -3.64 -4.81
CA ILE A 166 -23.55 -3.65 -4.88
C ILE A 166 -22.99 -4.81 -4.05
N ILE A 167 -23.44 -4.97 -2.81
CA ILE A 167 -22.86 -5.95 -1.87
C ILE A 167 -23.54 -7.32 -1.92
N GLY A 168 -24.69 -7.45 -2.59
CA GLY A 168 -25.43 -8.70 -2.75
C GLY A 168 -24.56 -9.92 -3.13
N PRO A 169 -23.58 -9.79 -4.06
CA PRO A 169 -22.71 -10.91 -4.41
C PRO A 169 -21.88 -11.48 -3.25
N LEU A 170 -21.64 -10.72 -2.17
CA LEU A 170 -20.98 -11.22 -0.96
C LEU A 170 -21.79 -12.34 -0.28
N THR A 171 -23.11 -12.36 -0.47
CA THR A 171 -24.02 -13.37 0.08
C THR A 171 -24.42 -14.44 -0.95
N GLU A 172 -24.54 -14.06 -2.22
CA GLU A 172 -24.99 -14.94 -3.31
C GLU A 172 -23.89 -15.85 -3.86
N ARG A 173 -22.62 -15.42 -3.73
CA ARG A 173 -21.43 -16.16 -4.17
C ARG A 173 -20.55 -16.52 -2.98
N SER A 174 -19.51 -17.31 -3.24
CA SER A 174 -18.55 -17.74 -2.23
C SER A 174 -17.10 -17.44 -2.64
N GLY A 175 -16.28 -17.08 -1.65
CA GLY A 175 -14.83 -16.96 -1.82
C GLY A 175 -14.45 -15.85 -2.82
N PRO A 176 -13.42 -16.08 -3.66
CA PRO A 176 -12.85 -15.05 -4.54
C PRO A 176 -13.84 -14.42 -5.52
N ALA A 177 -14.81 -15.20 -6.00
CA ALA A 177 -15.76 -14.72 -7.01
C ALA A 177 -16.69 -13.62 -6.47
N ALA A 178 -17.06 -13.71 -5.19
CA ALA A 178 -17.86 -12.70 -4.51
C ALA A 178 -17.09 -11.38 -4.37
N LEU A 179 -15.85 -11.48 -3.88
CA LEU A 179 -14.96 -10.32 -3.69
C LEU A 179 -14.64 -9.64 -5.02
N ALA A 180 -14.31 -10.41 -6.05
CA ALA A 180 -14.00 -9.88 -7.38
C ALA A 180 -15.19 -9.10 -7.98
N GLU A 181 -16.39 -9.65 -7.92
CA GLU A 181 -17.57 -9.00 -8.49
C GLU A 181 -17.89 -7.68 -7.79
N VAL A 182 -17.95 -7.68 -6.46
CA VAL A 182 -18.25 -6.46 -5.68
C VAL A 182 -17.15 -5.43 -5.88
N PHE A 183 -15.88 -5.85 -5.81
CA PHE A 183 -14.75 -4.95 -5.97
C PHE A 183 -14.76 -4.27 -7.35
N LEU A 184 -14.98 -5.03 -8.43
CA LEU A 184 -15.00 -4.47 -9.78
C LEU A 184 -16.23 -3.62 -10.07
N ASP A 185 -17.38 -4.01 -9.54
CA ASP A 185 -18.59 -3.19 -9.62
C ASP A 185 -18.37 -1.84 -8.94
N VAL A 186 -17.80 -1.85 -7.73
CA VAL A 186 -17.44 -0.63 -6.98
C VAL A 186 -16.49 0.28 -7.76
N LEU A 187 -15.44 -0.28 -8.37
CA LEU A 187 -14.48 0.52 -9.17
C LEU A 187 -15.10 1.10 -10.45
N SER A 188 -16.23 0.56 -10.89
CA SER A 188 -16.97 0.98 -12.07
C SER A 188 -18.29 1.68 -11.72
N VAL A 189 -18.48 2.07 -10.45
CA VAL A 189 -19.70 2.74 -9.99
C VAL A 189 -19.92 4.02 -10.78
N GLY A 190 -21.09 4.09 -11.45
CA GLY A 190 -21.57 5.29 -12.11
C GLY A 190 -22.03 6.34 -11.10
N GLU A 191 -22.21 7.57 -11.59
CA GLU A 191 -22.71 8.70 -10.79
C GLU A 191 -24.08 8.41 -10.15
N ASP A 192 -24.89 7.53 -10.73
CA ASP A 192 -26.20 7.13 -10.24
C ASP A 192 -26.15 6.34 -8.92
N ARG A 193 -25.06 5.61 -8.65
CA ARG A 193 -24.88 4.80 -7.43
C ARG A 193 -23.90 5.40 -6.42
N ARG A 194 -23.28 6.54 -6.76
CA ARG A 194 -22.26 7.18 -5.91
C ARG A 194 -22.80 7.62 -4.54
N HIS A 195 -24.07 8.02 -4.48
CA HIS A 195 -24.77 8.38 -3.24
C HIS A 195 -24.78 7.26 -2.18
N LEU A 196 -24.64 5.99 -2.60
CA LEU A 196 -24.59 4.84 -1.69
C LEU A 196 -23.35 4.87 -0.78
N VAL A 197 -22.25 5.47 -1.25
CA VAL A 197 -21.06 5.69 -0.43
C VAL A 197 -21.38 6.65 0.71
N ASP A 198 -22.04 7.76 0.40
CA ASP A 198 -22.42 8.76 1.40
C ASP A 198 -23.41 8.18 2.42
N GLU A 199 -24.34 7.33 1.99
CA GLU A 199 -25.24 6.58 2.86
C GLU A 199 -24.46 5.65 3.82
N VAL A 200 -23.50 4.88 3.31
CA VAL A 200 -22.62 4.03 4.14
C VAL A 200 -21.84 4.84 5.15
N VAL A 201 -21.22 5.94 4.73
CA VAL A 201 -20.41 6.79 5.62
C VAL A 201 -21.31 7.44 6.68
N ALA A 202 -22.48 7.96 6.31
CA ALA A 202 -23.43 8.54 7.26
C ALA A 202 -23.93 7.51 8.29
N ALA A 203 -24.19 6.28 7.86
CA ALA A 203 -24.51 5.17 8.75
C ALA A 203 -23.34 4.83 9.68
N ALA A 204 -22.13 4.75 9.14
CA ALA A 204 -20.90 4.43 9.88
C ALA A 204 -20.58 5.47 10.96
N VAL A 205 -20.83 6.76 10.73
CA VAL A 205 -20.66 7.82 11.75
C VAL A 205 -21.40 7.48 13.05
N ASN A 206 -22.59 6.89 12.97
CA ASN A 206 -23.39 6.53 14.14
C ASN A 206 -22.90 5.26 14.86
N LEU A 207 -21.95 4.53 14.28
CA LEU A 207 -21.43 3.26 14.78
C LEU A 207 -19.93 3.33 15.13
N MET A 208 -19.30 4.50 15.07
CA MET A 208 -17.88 4.65 15.38
C MET A 208 -17.52 4.28 16.82
N ASP A 209 -18.46 4.39 17.77
CA ASP A 209 -18.27 4.02 19.18
C ASP A 209 -18.61 2.55 19.46
N ALA A 210 -19.07 1.79 18.46
CA ALA A 210 -19.30 0.37 18.61
C ALA A 210 -18.00 -0.37 18.96
N GLU A 211 -18.11 -1.39 19.79
CA GLU A 211 -16.98 -2.26 20.13
C GLU A 211 -16.72 -3.28 19.01
N GLY A 212 -15.51 -3.85 18.99
CA GLY A 212 -15.16 -4.95 18.09
C GLY A 212 -15.07 -4.56 16.60
N GLU A 213 -15.33 -5.53 15.73
CA GLU A 213 -15.14 -5.40 14.28
C GLU A 213 -16.10 -4.39 13.63
N LEU A 214 -17.33 -4.25 14.14
CA LEU A 214 -18.28 -3.27 13.62
C LEU A 214 -17.78 -1.83 13.79
N GLY A 215 -17.27 -1.50 14.97
CA GLY A 215 -16.68 -0.18 15.20
C GLY A 215 -15.43 0.06 14.35
N GLU A 216 -14.57 -0.96 14.19
CA GLU A 216 -13.39 -0.86 13.33
C GLU A 216 -13.78 -0.64 11.86
N PHE A 217 -14.82 -1.35 11.40
CA PHE A 217 -15.38 -1.20 10.07
C PHE A 217 -15.97 0.19 9.83
N ALA A 218 -16.77 0.69 10.78
CA ALA A 218 -17.36 2.02 10.74
C ALA A 218 -16.29 3.14 10.74
N ARG A 219 -15.31 3.07 11.64
CA ARG A 219 -14.19 4.02 11.69
C ARG A 219 -13.35 3.99 10.40
N THR A 220 -13.27 2.85 9.72
CA THR A 220 -12.60 2.75 8.41
C THR A 220 -13.31 3.57 7.35
N ALA A 221 -14.64 3.44 7.24
CA ALA A 221 -15.42 4.19 6.27
C ALA A 221 -15.25 5.71 6.48
N VAL A 222 -15.42 6.17 7.72
CA VAL A 222 -15.34 7.60 8.07
C VAL A 222 -13.95 8.17 7.83
N GLU A 223 -12.89 7.48 8.29
CA GLU A 223 -11.51 7.94 8.08
C GLU A 223 -11.15 8.04 6.60
N LEU A 224 -11.58 7.08 5.78
CA LEU A 224 -11.30 7.13 4.35
C LEU A 224 -12.07 8.28 3.67
N ASP A 225 -13.32 8.52 4.05
CA ASP A 225 -14.13 9.63 3.52
C ASP A 225 -13.56 11.01 3.86
N GLU A 226 -13.01 11.19 5.07
CA GLU A 226 -12.33 12.43 5.46
C GLU A 226 -11.19 12.84 4.49
N HIS A 227 -10.55 11.86 3.86
CA HIS A 227 -9.43 12.06 2.94
C HIS A 227 -9.81 11.89 1.46
N PHE A 228 -10.84 11.10 1.17
CA PHE A 228 -11.32 10.75 -0.17
C PHE A 228 -12.86 10.88 -0.21
N PRO A 229 -13.40 12.10 -0.08
CA PRO A 229 -14.83 12.31 0.10
C PRO A 229 -15.63 11.75 -1.06
N SER A 230 -16.62 10.91 -0.73
CA SER A 230 -17.52 10.25 -1.69
C SER A 230 -16.78 9.44 -2.78
N ASP A 231 -15.59 8.90 -2.47
CA ASP A 231 -14.84 8.01 -3.37
C ASP A 231 -15.46 6.60 -3.31
N PRO A 232 -15.95 6.03 -4.42
CA PRO A 232 -16.50 4.66 -4.44
C PRO A 232 -15.53 3.62 -3.89
N GLY A 233 -14.23 3.86 -4.04
CA GLY A 233 -13.15 3.06 -3.52
C GLY A 233 -13.19 2.81 -2.01
N ILE A 234 -13.94 3.61 -1.24
CA ILE A 234 -14.20 3.35 0.19
C ILE A 234 -14.85 1.98 0.37
N LEU A 235 -15.87 1.64 -0.43
CA LEU A 235 -16.54 0.34 -0.33
C LEU A 235 -15.60 -0.82 -0.68
N ALA A 236 -14.73 -0.62 -1.67
CA ALA A 236 -13.71 -1.59 -2.05
C ALA A 236 -12.65 -1.77 -0.95
N ALA A 237 -12.21 -0.69 -0.33
CA ALA A 237 -11.28 -0.70 0.79
C ALA A 237 -11.89 -1.37 2.05
N MET A 238 -13.19 -1.20 2.26
CA MET A 238 -13.94 -1.85 3.33
C MET A 238 -14.01 -3.39 3.17
N LEU A 239 -13.72 -3.95 2.01
CA LEU A 239 -13.56 -5.41 1.85
C LEU A 239 -12.23 -5.94 2.40
N ALA A 240 -11.26 -5.07 2.69
CA ALA A 240 -9.95 -5.47 3.17
C ALA A 240 -9.94 -5.69 4.70
N ASN A 241 -8.97 -6.48 5.17
CA ASN A 241 -8.71 -6.59 6.60
C ASN A 241 -8.01 -5.32 7.10
N ARG A 242 -8.56 -4.68 8.14
CA ARG A 242 -7.86 -3.63 8.88
C ARG A 242 -6.94 -4.25 9.94
N VAL A 243 -5.67 -3.84 9.89
CA VAL A 243 -4.60 -4.34 10.76
C VAL A 243 -4.01 -3.16 11.52
N ARG A 244 -3.84 -3.34 12.83
CA ARG A 244 -3.15 -2.40 13.72
C ARG A 244 -1.91 -3.09 14.27
N LEU A 245 -0.75 -2.51 14.01
CA LEU A 245 0.56 -2.98 14.47
C LEU A 245 1.02 -2.10 15.61
N GLU A 246 1.53 -2.73 16.66
CA GLU A 246 2.32 -2.07 17.70
C GLU A 246 3.80 -1.98 17.29
N PRO A 247 4.58 -1.05 17.87
CA PRO A 247 6.01 -0.95 17.58
C PRO A 247 6.75 -2.29 17.64
N GLY A 248 7.54 -2.58 16.61
CA GLY A 248 8.26 -3.85 16.43
C GLY A 248 7.47 -4.96 15.73
N GLN A 249 6.13 -4.87 15.64
CA GLN A 249 5.33 -5.79 14.84
C GLN A 249 5.44 -5.48 13.34
N ALA A 250 5.22 -6.49 12.51
CA ALA A 250 5.37 -6.36 11.07
C ALA A 250 4.24 -7.00 10.27
N ILE A 251 4.06 -6.55 9.03
CA ILE A 251 3.22 -7.20 8.02
C ILE A 251 4.01 -7.39 6.73
N TYR A 252 3.78 -8.52 6.08
CA TYR A 252 4.31 -8.81 4.75
C TYR A 252 3.19 -8.74 3.73
N THR A 253 3.41 -7.97 2.67
CA THR A 253 2.48 -7.78 1.56
C THR A 253 2.99 -8.56 0.35
N PRO A 254 2.43 -9.75 0.05
CA PRO A 254 2.79 -10.48 -1.15
C PRO A 254 2.25 -9.81 -2.41
N ALA A 255 2.82 -10.17 -3.55
CA ALA A 255 2.28 -9.79 -4.85
C ALA A 255 0.80 -10.20 -5.00
N GLY A 256 0.01 -9.34 -5.65
CA GLY A 256 -1.44 -9.49 -5.83
C GLY A 256 -2.28 -9.14 -4.60
N SER A 257 -1.68 -8.89 -3.43
CA SER A 257 -2.43 -8.46 -2.26
C SER A 257 -2.86 -7.00 -2.37
N MET A 258 -4.16 -6.75 -2.26
CA MET A 258 -4.68 -5.38 -2.11
C MET A 258 -4.33 -4.83 -0.73
N HIS A 259 -3.78 -3.63 -0.68
CA HIS A 259 -3.42 -2.99 0.59
C HIS A 259 -3.42 -1.46 0.48
N ALA A 260 -3.52 -0.80 1.63
CA ALA A 260 -3.36 0.63 1.80
C ALA A 260 -2.81 0.92 3.19
N TYR A 261 -1.79 1.77 3.31
CA TYR A 261 -1.32 2.23 4.61
C TYR A 261 -2.13 3.46 5.03
N LEU A 262 -2.64 3.47 6.26
CA LEU A 262 -3.61 4.46 6.75
C LEU A 262 -2.93 5.56 7.57
N ARG A 263 -2.18 5.17 8.60
CA ARG A 263 -1.50 6.10 9.52
C ARG A 263 -0.35 5.45 10.26
N GLY A 264 0.52 6.28 10.83
CA GLY A 264 1.63 5.86 11.67
C GLY A 264 2.96 5.90 10.92
N SER A 265 4.03 5.53 11.61
CA SER A 265 5.38 5.52 11.06
C SER A 265 5.99 4.13 11.15
N ALA A 266 6.77 3.76 10.13
CA ALA A 266 7.31 2.42 10.00
C ALA A 266 8.60 2.38 9.17
N ILE A 267 9.38 1.32 9.33
CA ILE A 267 10.37 0.91 8.33
C ILE A 267 9.65 0.10 7.27
N GLU A 268 9.89 0.42 6.00
CA GLU A 268 9.45 -0.38 4.87
C GLU A 268 10.67 -0.92 4.13
N ALA A 269 10.70 -2.22 3.89
CA ALA A 269 11.63 -2.86 2.98
C ALA A 269 10.84 -3.40 1.79
N GLN A 270 11.13 -2.90 0.60
CA GLN A 270 10.48 -3.32 -0.64
C GLN A 270 11.53 -3.72 -1.67
N ALA A 271 11.16 -4.58 -2.62
CA ALA A 271 12.00 -4.76 -3.81
C ALA A 271 12.13 -3.42 -4.55
N ASN A 272 13.29 -3.19 -5.19
CA ASN A 272 13.49 -2.01 -6.03
C ASN A 272 12.63 -2.12 -7.31
N SER A 273 11.36 -1.73 -7.23
CA SER A 273 10.40 -1.72 -8.33
C SER A 273 9.38 -0.59 -8.13
N ASP A 274 9.00 0.06 -9.23
CA ASP A 274 7.99 1.13 -9.23
C ASP A 274 6.62 0.65 -9.76
N ASN A 275 6.43 -0.66 -9.91
CA ASN A 275 5.19 -1.26 -10.39
C ASN A 275 4.08 -1.14 -9.33
N VAL A 276 3.14 -0.22 -9.55
CA VAL A 276 2.03 0.04 -8.63
C VAL A 276 0.73 0.14 -9.42
N LEU A 277 -0.16 -0.83 -9.22
CA LEU A 277 -1.52 -0.78 -9.72
C LEU A 277 -2.39 -0.19 -8.63
N ARG A 278 -3.02 0.95 -8.92
CA ARG A 278 -3.97 1.56 -7.99
C ARG A 278 -5.33 0.92 -8.19
N GLY A 279 -5.97 0.58 -7.08
CA GLY A 279 -7.36 0.11 -7.06
C GLY A 279 -8.36 1.22 -6.79
N ALA A 280 -8.03 2.18 -5.92
CA ALA A 280 -8.99 3.17 -5.45
C ALA A 280 -8.29 4.26 -4.62
N LEU A 281 -9.07 5.20 -4.06
CA LEU A 281 -8.59 6.20 -3.10
C LEU A 281 -7.45 7.05 -3.71
N THR A 282 -7.67 7.52 -4.94
CA THR A 282 -6.66 8.24 -5.70
C THR A 282 -7.27 9.16 -6.73
N LYS A 283 -6.58 10.27 -6.99
CA LYS A 283 -6.91 11.18 -8.12
C LYS A 283 -6.16 10.80 -9.41
N LYS A 284 -5.31 9.78 -9.36
CA LYS A 284 -4.53 9.30 -10.51
C LYS A 284 -5.35 8.33 -11.35
N HIS A 285 -4.88 8.05 -12.55
CA HIS A 285 -5.47 7.02 -13.41
C HIS A 285 -5.50 5.66 -12.70
N VAL A 286 -6.61 4.94 -12.87
CA VAL A 286 -6.85 3.58 -12.38
C VAL A 286 -7.05 2.70 -13.62
N ASP A 287 -6.13 1.76 -13.81
CA ASP A 287 -6.21 0.73 -14.85
C ASP A 287 -6.93 -0.49 -14.26
N VAL A 288 -8.27 -0.50 -14.39
CA VAL A 288 -9.11 -1.56 -13.83
C VAL A 288 -8.80 -2.92 -14.48
N ASP A 289 -8.58 -2.95 -15.79
CA ASP A 289 -8.26 -4.18 -16.52
C ASP A 289 -6.91 -4.75 -16.08
N GLY A 290 -5.89 -3.89 -15.97
CA GLY A 290 -4.58 -4.26 -15.42
C GLY A 290 -4.69 -4.78 -13.99
N LEU A 291 -5.52 -4.13 -13.16
CA LEU A 291 -5.72 -4.52 -11.76
C LEU A 291 -6.33 -5.91 -11.63
N ILE A 292 -7.36 -6.23 -12.43
CA ILE A 292 -7.95 -7.59 -12.48
C ILE A 292 -6.89 -8.65 -12.75
N SER A 293 -5.93 -8.35 -13.63
CA SER A 293 -4.89 -9.31 -14.00
C SER A 293 -3.87 -9.56 -12.88
N VAL A 294 -3.79 -8.69 -11.87
CA VAL A 294 -2.79 -8.72 -10.79
C VAL A 294 -3.37 -9.17 -9.46
N VAL A 295 -4.58 -8.72 -9.13
CA VAL A 295 -5.17 -8.90 -7.80
C VAL A 295 -5.50 -10.37 -7.52
N ASN A 296 -5.13 -10.81 -6.33
CA ASN A 296 -5.57 -12.08 -5.79
C ASN A 296 -6.79 -11.85 -4.88
N PHE A 297 -7.95 -12.32 -5.33
CA PHE A 297 -9.22 -12.21 -4.59
C PHE A 297 -9.43 -13.30 -3.54
N GLU A 298 -8.45 -14.19 -3.31
CA GLU A 298 -8.50 -15.12 -2.20
C GLU A 298 -8.56 -14.37 -0.86
N PRO A 299 -9.56 -14.64 0.01
CA PRO A 299 -9.62 -14.04 1.32
C PRO A 299 -8.44 -14.49 2.17
N THR A 300 -7.98 -13.58 3.01
CA THR A 300 -6.81 -13.74 3.87
C THR A 300 -7.16 -13.47 5.32
N THR A 301 -6.32 -13.98 6.22
CA THR A 301 -6.41 -13.66 7.65
C THR A 301 -5.45 -12.53 8.00
N LYS A 302 -5.74 -11.79 9.07
CA LYS A 302 -4.83 -10.79 9.64
C LYS A 302 -3.56 -11.49 10.14
N GLN A 303 -2.48 -11.46 9.36
CA GLN A 303 -1.19 -12.06 9.75
C GLN A 303 -0.22 -10.98 10.23
N ILE A 304 -0.14 -10.83 11.55
CA ILE A 304 0.87 -9.98 12.21
C ILE A 304 2.09 -10.84 12.51
N LEU A 305 3.25 -10.37 12.09
CA LEU A 305 4.54 -10.97 12.40
C LEU A 305 5.04 -10.37 13.71
N GLU A 306 5.17 -11.23 14.72
CA GLU A 306 5.75 -10.85 16.00
C GLU A 306 7.28 -10.90 15.93
N PRO A 307 7.98 -9.94 16.56
CA PRO A 307 9.42 -9.96 16.60
C PRO A 307 9.90 -11.14 17.45
N ASN A 308 10.94 -11.84 16.98
CA ASN A 308 11.56 -12.93 17.71
C ASN A 308 13.10 -12.75 17.75
N GLY A 309 13.71 -13.18 18.86
CA GLY A 309 15.17 -13.31 18.95
C GLY A 309 16.00 -12.01 19.06
N SER A 310 15.39 -10.85 19.35
CA SER A 310 16.14 -9.61 19.64
C SER A 310 16.43 -9.45 21.14
N ASP A 311 17.47 -8.70 21.46
CA ASP A 311 17.91 -8.32 22.81
C ASP A 311 17.04 -7.23 23.47
N GLY A 312 15.84 -6.99 22.94
CA GLY A 312 14.87 -6.04 23.49
C GLY A 312 15.09 -4.59 23.07
N LEU A 313 15.97 -4.30 22.12
CA LEU A 313 16.06 -2.99 21.46
C LEU A 313 15.15 -2.98 20.23
N TYR A 314 14.13 -2.13 20.25
CA TYR A 314 13.25 -1.78 19.13
C TYR A 314 13.25 -0.26 18.95
#